data_AF-A0A3M2D5V1-F1
#
_entry.id   AF-A0A3M2D5V1-F1
#
_cell.length_a   1.000
_cell.length_b   1.000
_cell.length_c   1.000
_cell.angle_alpha   90.00
_cell.angle_beta   90.00
_cell.angle_gamma   90.00
#
_symmetry.space_group_name_H-M   'P 1'
#
loop_
_entity.id
_entity.type
_entity.pdbx_description
1 polymer ?
#
loop_
_entity_poly.entity_id
_entity_poly.type
_entity_poly.pdbx_seq_one_letter_code
_entity_poly.pdbx_strand_id
1 'polypeptide(L)'
;MRNDFSALFLALADKTRLRILNLLAHCEISVHTLTEILGESQPKISRHLAFLRKAELVKTRREGKWIYYKMAEIKNEHLKNILNNLIEWISSDETMQKDYSKLLELQPDLVLRAKSNIYANPYMTREQKKEELEIHLL
;
A
#
# COMPACT_ATOMS: atom_id res chain seq x y z
N MET A 1 7.18 4.03 16.70
CA MET A 1 7.21 5.49 16.59
C MET A 1 7.25 6.06 18.00
N ARG A 2 8.28 6.84 18.37
CA ARG A 2 8.04 7.88 19.39
C ARG A 2 6.99 8.81 18.79
N ASN A 3 5.98 9.19 19.57
CA ASN A 3 4.74 9.88 19.18
C ASN A 3 4.96 11.23 18.45
N ASP A 4 5.51 11.22 17.24
CA ASP A 4 5.64 12.40 16.39
C ASP A 4 4.57 12.35 15.29
N PHE A 5 3.38 12.84 15.64
CA PHE A 5 2.27 12.99 14.70
C PHE A 5 2.66 13.86 13.50
N SER A 6 3.55 14.84 13.70
CA SER A 6 4.02 15.71 12.62
C SER A 6 4.78 14.91 11.57
N ALA A 7 5.69 14.02 11.99
CA ALA A 7 6.42 13.16 11.07
C ALA A 7 5.50 12.22 10.27
N LEU A 8 4.45 11.68 10.91
CA LEU A 8 3.42 10.88 10.25
C LEU A 8 2.69 11.70 9.18
N PHE A 9 2.11 12.84 9.54
CA PHE A 9 1.33 13.65 8.59
C PHE A 9 2.22 14.24 7.48
N LEU A 10 3.47 14.58 7.78
CA LEU A 10 4.46 14.95 6.75
C LEU A 10 4.77 13.81 5.78
N ALA A 11 4.66 12.55 6.19
CA ALA A 11 4.80 11.40 5.30
C ALA A 11 3.57 11.21 4.40
N LEU A 12 2.39 11.54 4.91
CA LEU A 12 1.13 11.43 4.18
C LEU A 12 0.86 12.61 3.24
N ALA A 13 1.44 13.78 3.51
CA ALA A 13 1.23 15.01 2.74
C ALA A 13 2.02 15.06 1.40
N ASP A 14 1.98 13.98 0.60
CA ASP A 14 2.53 13.94 -0.76
C ASP A 14 1.81 12.91 -1.62
N LYS A 15 1.42 13.32 -2.83
CA LYS A 15 0.61 12.49 -3.74
C LYS A 15 1.33 11.20 -4.12
N THR A 16 2.64 11.23 -4.41
CA THR A 16 3.38 10.03 -4.81
C THR A 16 3.53 9.05 -3.66
N ARG A 17 3.74 9.52 -2.43
CA ARG A 17 3.73 8.67 -1.23
C ARG A 17 2.37 8.02 -1.00
N LEU A 18 1.28 8.74 -1.17
CA LEU A 18 -0.07 8.17 -1.07
C LEU A 18 -0.33 7.11 -2.15
N ARG A 19 0.08 7.35 -3.41
CA ARG A 19 0.02 6.36 -4.49
C ARG A 19 0.82 5.10 -4.15
N ILE A 20 2.03 5.24 -3.61
CA ILE A 20 2.83 4.10 -3.14
C ILE A 20 2.13 3.33 -2.03
N LEU A 21 1.60 4.01 -1.00
CA LEU A 21 0.89 3.35 0.11
C LEU A 21 -0.37 2.63 -0.37
N ASN A 22 -1.12 3.23 -1.30
CA ASN A 22 -2.26 2.60 -1.95
C ASN A 22 -1.86 1.26 -2.59
N LEU A 23 -0.79 1.24 -3.40
CA LEU A 23 -0.32 0.01 -4.05
C LEU A 23 0.19 -1.03 -3.03
N LEU A 24 0.97 -0.60 -2.04
CA LEU A 24 1.55 -1.48 -1.01
C LEU A 24 0.52 -2.04 -0.03
N ALA A 25 -0.69 -1.46 0.03
CA ALA A 25 -1.79 -1.99 0.82
C ALA A 25 -2.27 -3.37 0.31
N HIS A 26 -2.05 -3.65 -0.98
CA HIS A 26 -2.45 -4.91 -1.60
C HIS A 26 -1.38 -5.97 -1.47
N CYS A 27 -0.14 -5.66 -1.84
CA CYS A 27 0.94 -6.63 -1.85
C CYS A 27 2.30 -5.97 -1.68
N GLU A 28 3.34 -6.80 -1.56
CA GLU A 28 4.70 -6.29 -1.57
C GLU A 28 5.18 -6.02 -3.00
N ILE A 29 5.81 -4.88 -3.23
CA ILE A 29 6.15 -4.42 -4.58
C ILE A 29 7.62 -3.99 -4.62
N SER A 30 8.32 -4.35 -5.70
CA SER A 30 9.70 -3.92 -5.93
C SER A 30 9.77 -2.43 -6.31
N VAL A 31 10.91 -1.79 -6.08
CA VAL A 31 11.11 -0.39 -6.52
C VAL A 31 10.97 -0.24 -8.04
N HIS A 32 11.38 -1.25 -8.82
CA HIS A 32 11.30 -1.23 -10.27
C HIS A 32 9.83 -1.25 -10.74
N THR A 33 9.02 -2.15 -10.18
CA THR A 33 7.58 -2.21 -10.50
C THR A 33 6.86 -0.93 -10.08
N LEU A 34 7.21 -0.34 -8.93
CA LEU A 34 6.67 0.97 -8.52
C LEU A 34 7.03 2.08 -9.52
N THR A 35 8.24 2.09 -10.07
CA THR A 35 8.63 3.09 -11.08
C THR A 35 7.83 2.94 -12.37
N GLU A 36 7.57 1.70 -12.78
CA GLU A 36 6.79 1.38 -13.98
C GLU A 36 5.33 1.80 -13.84
N ILE A 37 4.68 1.43 -12.72
CA ILE A 37 3.28 1.80 -12.46
C ILE A 37 3.12 3.32 -12.38
N LEU A 38 3.98 3.96 -11.57
CA LEU A 38 3.82 5.37 -11.21
C LEU A 38 4.30 6.34 -12.29
N GLY A 39 5.11 5.87 -13.25
CA GLY A 39 5.69 6.68 -14.31
C GLY A 39 6.76 7.65 -13.80
N GLU A 40 7.46 7.29 -12.73
CA GLU A 40 8.39 8.16 -12.01
C GLU A 40 9.78 7.53 -11.94
N SER A 41 10.82 8.37 -11.89
CA SER A 41 12.20 7.87 -11.85
C SER A 41 12.49 7.06 -10.58
N GLN A 42 13.35 6.05 -10.70
CA GLN A 42 13.78 5.22 -9.57
C GLN A 42 14.41 6.01 -8.41
N PRO A 43 15.25 7.04 -8.63
CA PRO A 43 15.76 7.87 -7.53
C PRO A 43 14.65 8.60 -6.77
N LYS A 44 13.60 9.06 -7.46
CA LYS A 44 12.45 9.73 -6.84
C LYS A 44 11.64 8.74 -6.00
N ILE A 45 11.27 7.59 -6.56
CA ILE A 45 10.54 6.54 -5.83
C ILE A 45 11.34 6.06 -4.62
N SER A 46 12.66 5.86 -4.77
CA SER A 46 13.52 5.42 -3.66
C SER A 46 13.58 6.44 -2.53
N ARG A 47 13.56 7.75 -2.85
CA ARG A 47 13.48 8.83 -1.85
C ARG A 47 12.15 8.81 -1.10
N HIS A 48 11.03 8.64 -1.81
CA HIS A 48 9.71 8.53 -1.18
C HIS A 48 9.62 7.30 -0.27
N LEU A 49 10.13 6.14 -0.71
CA LEU A 49 10.18 4.93 0.09
C LEU A 49 11.07 5.07 1.34
N ALA A 50 12.21 5.74 1.22
CA ALA A 50 13.06 6.05 2.37
C ALA A 50 12.32 6.94 3.40
N PHE A 51 11.54 7.91 2.93
CA PHE A 51 10.72 8.76 3.79
C PHE A 51 9.62 7.97 4.50
N LEU A 52 8.88 7.13 3.77
CA LEU A 52 7.84 6.26 4.33
C LEU A 52 8.42 5.26 5.33
N ARG A 53 9.62 4.73 5.08
CA ARG A 53 10.33 3.83 6.01
C ARG A 53 10.76 4.55 7.28
N LYS A 54 11.23 5.80 7.17
CA LYS A 54 11.57 6.64 8.33
C LYS A 54 10.33 6.93 9.20
N ALA A 55 9.17 7.07 8.56
CA ALA A 55 7.87 7.19 9.24
C ALA A 55 7.29 5.85 9.71
N GLU A 56 8.04 4.75 9.56
CA GLU A 56 7.63 3.39 9.95
C GLU A 56 6.33 2.89 9.28
N LEU A 57 5.92 3.49 8.15
CA LEU A 57 4.72 3.10 7.41
C LEU A 57 4.96 1.92 6.47
N VAL A 58 6.20 1.71 6.05
CA VAL A 58 6.59 0.61 5.17
C VAL A 58 7.82 -0.13 5.71
N LYS A 59 7.92 -1.42 5.36
CA LYS A 59 9.07 -2.29 5.65
C LYS A 59 9.62 -2.85 4.35
N THR A 60 10.85 -3.34 4.41
CA THR A 60 11.52 -4.01 3.28
C THR A 60 11.72 -5.48 3.55
N ARG A 61 11.56 -6.32 2.52
CA ARG A 61 11.97 -7.72 2.48
C ARG A 61 12.97 -7.90 1.35
N ARG A 62 13.99 -8.74 1.55
CA ARG A 62 14.95 -9.09 0.51
C ARG A 62 14.69 -10.50 0.02
N GLU A 63 14.72 -10.68 -1.30
CA GLU A 63 14.63 -11.98 -1.96
C GLU A 63 15.69 -12.06 -3.06
N GLY A 64 16.73 -12.84 -2.80
CA GLY A 64 17.94 -12.85 -3.61
C GLY A 64 18.56 -11.45 -3.76
N LYS A 65 18.58 -10.94 -4.99
CA LYS A 65 19.12 -9.62 -5.33
C LYS A 65 18.09 -8.49 -5.25
N TRP A 66 16.81 -8.82 -5.08
CA TRP A 66 15.71 -7.86 -5.15
C TRP A 66 15.27 -7.40 -3.75
N ILE A 67 14.87 -6.15 -3.66
CA ILE A 67 14.27 -5.55 -2.46
C ILE A 67 12.80 -5.24 -2.77
N TYR A 68 11.92 -5.80 -1.96
CA TYR A 68 10.49 -5.58 -1.98
C TYR A 68 10.09 -4.71 -0.81
N TYR A 69 9.10 -3.86 -1.02
CA TYR A 69 8.51 -3.01 0.00
C TYR A 69 7.11 -3.51 0.31
N LYS A 70 6.68 -3.38 1.57
CA LYS A 70 5.32 -3.71 2.00
C LYS A 70 4.85 -2.77 3.10
N MET A 71 3.53 -2.67 3.30
CA MET A 71 2.98 -1.98 4.46
C MET A 71 3.58 -2.54 5.76
N ALA A 72 3.91 -1.64 6.68
CA ALA A 72 4.34 -2.02 8.00
C ALA A 72 3.16 -2.62 8.79
N GLU A 73 3.48 -3.55 9.68
CA GLU A 73 2.54 -3.99 10.70
C GLU A 73 2.39 -2.88 11.75
N ILE A 74 1.22 -2.26 11.78
CA ILE A 74 0.89 -1.14 12.66
C ILE A 74 0.26 -1.69 13.94
N LYS A 75 0.97 -1.58 15.06
CA LYS A 75 0.51 -2.05 16.38
C LYS A 75 -0.45 -1.10 17.09
N ASN A 76 -0.45 0.18 16.71
CA ASN A 76 -1.33 1.17 17.31
C ASN A 76 -2.67 1.17 16.56
N GLU A 77 -3.75 0.78 17.24
CA GLU A 77 -5.08 0.64 16.62
C GLU A 77 -5.63 1.96 16.05
N HIS A 78 -5.37 3.10 16.69
CA HIS A 78 -5.81 4.39 16.15
C HIS A 78 -5.13 4.72 14.82
N LEU A 79 -3.80 4.52 14.73
CA LEU A 79 -3.07 4.72 13.50
C LEU A 79 -3.53 3.75 12.40
N LYS A 80 -3.75 2.49 12.76
CA LYS A 80 -4.27 1.47 11.84
C LYS A 80 -5.63 1.93 11.27
N ASN A 81 -6.54 2.40 12.11
CA ASN A 81 -7.84 2.91 11.67
C ASN A 81 -7.72 4.15 10.77
N ILE A 82 -6.82 5.08 11.09
CA ILE A 82 -6.55 6.26 10.25
C ILE A 82 -6.07 5.82 8.87
N LEU A 83 -5.09 4.91 8.80
CA LEU A 83 -4.56 4.43 7.52
C LEU A 83 -5.61 3.64 6.75
N ASN A 84 -6.42 2.81 7.39
CA ASN A 84 -7.52 2.08 6.74
C ASN A 84 -8.51 3.04 6.08
N ASN A 85 -9.00 4.02 6.84
CA ASN A 85 -9.95 5.01 6.32
C ASN A 85 -9.33 5.87 5.21
N LEU A 86 -8.04 6.22 5.35
CA LEU A 86 -7.32 6.95 4.32
C LEU A 86 -7.20 6.15 3.02
N ILE A 87 -6.75 4.89 3.09
CA ILE A 87 -6.57 4.02 1.93
C ILE A 87 -7.92 3.75 1.25
N GLU A 88 -8.97 3.48 2.03
CA GLU A 88 -10.34 3.31 1.50
C GLU A 88 -10.85 4.59 0.84
N TRP A 89 -10.56 5.76 1.40
CA TRP A 89 -10.99 7.01 0.80
C TRP A 89 -10.26 7.28 -0.53
N ILE A 90 -8.92 7.15 -0.56
CA ILE A 90 -8.15 7.45 -1.76
C ILE A 90 -8.33 6.41 -2.87
N SER A 91 -8.74 5.17 -2.58
CA SER A 91 -9.01 4.16 -3.62
C SER A 91 -10.16 4.56 -4.56
N SER A 92 -10.99 5.52 -4.15
CA SER A 92 -12.03 6.10 -5.00
C SER A 92 -11.49 7.10 -6.05
N ASP A 93 -10.24 7.56 -5.92
CA ASP A 93 -9.61 8.48 -6.87
C ASP A 93 -9.20 7.77 -8.17
N GLU A 94 -9.45 8.42 -9.31
CA GLU A 94 -9.17 7.87 -10.64
C GLU A 94 -7.68 7.55 -10.85
N THR A 95 -6.77 8.34 -10.27
CA THR A 95 -5.32 8.07 -10.36
C THR A 95 -4.98 6.77 -9.63
N MET A 96 -5.55 6.57 -8.44
CA MET A 96 -5.29 5.40 -7.60
C MET A 96 -5.83 4.12 -8.25
N GLN A 97 -7.02 4.20 -8.86
CA GLN A 97 -7.61 3.11 -9.63
C GLN A 97 -6.74 2.73 -10.83
N LYS A 98 -6.27 3.72 -11.60
CA LYS A 98 -5.37 3.47 -12.74
C LYS A 98 -4.06 2.81 -12.31
N ASP A 99 -3.47 3.26 -11.21
CA ASP A 99 -2.26 2.65 -10.67
C ASP A 99 -2.51 1.19 -10.24
N TYR A 100 -3.65 0.93 -9.59
CA TYR A 100 -4.04 -0.42 -9.19
C TYR A 100 -4.32 -1.34 -10.38
N SER A 101 -4.98 -0.86 -11.44
CA SER A 101 -5.18 -1.62 -12.67
C SER A 101 -3.84 -2.03 -13.30
N LYS A 102 -2.87 -1.12 -13.38
CA LYS A 102 -1.51 -1.45 -13.84
C LYS A 102 -0.82 -2.49 -12.94
N LEU A 103 -1.02 -2.41 -11.63
CA LEU A 103 -0.49 -3.42 -10.71
C LEU A 103 -1.08 -4.81 -11.00
N LEU A 104 -2.39 -4.90 -11.24
CA LEU A 104 -3.06 -6.14 -11.59
C LEU A 104 -2.54 -6.73 -12.91
N GLU A 105 -2.26 -5.88 -13.90
CA GLU A 105 -1.67 -6.31 -15.18
C GLU A 105 -0.24 -6.85 -15.01
N LEU A 106 0.57 -6.23 -14.16
CA LEU A 106 1.98 -6.59 -13.97
C LEU A 106 2.20 -7.74 -12.97
N GLN A 107 1.34 -7.88 -11.95
CA GLN A 107 1.50 -8.82 -10.84
C GLN A 107 0.19 -9.48 -10.39
N PRO A 108 -0.56 -10.14 -11.29
CA PRO A 108 -1.89 -10.69 -10.98
C PRO A 108 -1.85 -11.71 -9.84
N ASP A 109 -0.90 -12.65 -9.88
CA ASP A 109 -0.80 -13.73 -8.88
C ASP A 109 -0.56 -13.21 -7.47
N LEU A 110 0.26 -12.17 -7.33
CA LEU A 110 0.64 -11.65 -6.03
C LEU A 110 -0.50 -10.89 -5.37
N VAL A 111 -1.26 -10.12 -6.16
CA VAL A 111 -2.45 -9.42 -5.66
C VAL A 111 -3.55 -10.41 -5.28
N LEU A 112 -3.78 -11.46 -6.09
CA LEU A 112 -4.78 -12.49 -5.80
C LEU A 112 -4.47 -13.28 -4.54
N ARG A 113 -3.19 -13.59 -4.29
CA ARG A 113 -2.74 -14.28 -3.06
C ARG A 113 -2.87 -13.41 -1.81
N ALA A 114 -2.83 -12.09 -1.97
CA ALA A 114 -2.85 -11.15 -0.86
C ALA A 114 -4.26 -10.78 -0.36
N LYS A 115 -5.32 -11.43 -0.88
CA LYS A 115 -6.69 -11.37 -0.35
C LYS A 115 -6.83 -11.75 1.15
N SER A 116 -5.77 -12.26 1.76
CA SER A 116 -5.65 -12.56 3.19
C SER A 116 -4.96 -11.45 4.02
N ASN A 117 -4.62 -10.29 3.43
CA ASN A 117 -3.95 -9.21 4.17
C ASN A 117 -4.89 -8.38 5.04
N ILE A 118 -4.32 -7.85 6.11
CA ILE A 118 -4.93 -7.09 7.22
C ILE A 118 -5.70 -5.81 6.79
N TYR A 119 -5.66 -5.46 5.51
CA TYR A 119 -6.32 -4.31 4.91
C TYR A 119 -7.39 -4.84 3.95
N ALA A 120 -8.68 -4.64 4.27
CA ALA A 120 -9.78 -5.01 3.39
C ALA A 120 -9.54 -4.41 2.00
N ASN A 121 -9.69 -5.20 0.94
CA ASN A 121 -9.44 -4.73 -0.42
C ASN A 121 -10.29 -3.47 -0.72
N PRO A 122 -9.67 -2.29 -0.83
CA PRO A 122 -10.40 -1.03 -0.97
C PRO A 122 -11.04 -0.87 -2.36
N TYR A 123 -10.80 -1.78 -3.29
CA TYR A 123 -11.45 -1.83 -4.62
C TYR A 123 -12.57 -2.86 -4.70
N MET A 124 -12.89 -3.57 -3.61
CA MET A 124 -14.05 -4.47 -3.58
C MET A 124 -15.33 -3.69 -3.29
N THR A 125 -16.37 -3.97 -4.06
CA THR A 125 -17.72 -3.47 -3.78
C THR A 125 -18.20 -3.97 -2.42
N ARG A 126 -19.24 -3.34 -1.86
CA ARG A 126 -19.85 -3.80 -0.59
C ARG A 126 -20.31 -5.26 -0.66
N GLU A 127 -20.76 -5.71 -1.83
CA GLU A 127 -21.16 -7.09 -2.10
C GLU A 127 -19.94 -8.02 -2.11
N GLN A 128 -18.88 -7.64 -2.81
CA GLN A 128 -17.63 -8.41 -2.87
C GLN A 128 -16.96 -8.52 -1.48
N LYS A 129 -16.95 -7.44 -0.68
CA LYS A 129 -16.43 -7.45 0.70
C LYS A 129 -17.20 -8.43 1.60
N LYS A 130 -18.52 -8.59 1.38
CA LYS A 130 -19.38 -9.50 2.14
C LYS A 130 -19.10 -10.97 1.81
N GLU A 131 -18.90 -11.28 0.53
CA GLU A 131 -18.54 -12.63 0.07
C GLU A 131 -17.17 -13.09 0.61
N GLU A 132 -16.18 -12.19 0.68
CA GLU A 132 -14.84 -12.50 1.20
C GLU A 132 -14.83 -12.77 2.72
N LEU A 133 -15.67 -12.05 3.48
CA LEU A 133 -15.89 -12.29 4.91
C LEU A 133 -16.58 -13.64 5.18
N GLU A 134 -17.50 -14.06 4.31
CA GLU A 134 -18.19 -15.35 4.41
C GLU A 134 -17.25 -16.54 4.14
N ILE A 135 -16.24 -16.38 3.28
CA ILE A 135 -15.22 -17.41 2.98
C ILE A 135 -14.25 -17.62 4.16
N HIS A 136 -13.99 -16.60 5.00
CA HIS A 136 -13.10 -16.71 6.17
C HIS A 136 -13.79 -17.24 7.45
N LEU A 137 -15.11 -17.45 7.41
CA LEU A 137 -15.92 -18.00 8.51
C LEU A 137 -16.28 -19.49 8.34
N LEU A 138 -15.76 -20.14 7.30
CA LEU A 138 -15.88 -21.58 7.01
C LEU A 138 -14.51 -22.27 7.10
#